data_AF-A0A2D6LLC4-F1
#
_entry.id   AF-A0A2D6LLC4-F1
#
_cell.length_a   1.000
_cell.length_b   1.000
_cell.length_c   1.000
_cell.angle_alpha   90.00
_cell.angle_beta   90.00
_cell.angle_gamma   90.00
#
_symmetry.space_group_name_H-M   'P 1'
#
loop_
_entity.id
_entity.type
_entity.pdbx_description
1 polymer ?
#
loop_
_entity_poly.entity_id
_entity_poly.type
_entity_poly.pdbx_seq_one_letter_code
_entity_poly.pdbx_strand_id
1 'polypeptide(L)'
;MKIDIRGRVDNLKLSPSHHLRPVFEAIVNSIHAINDRGISNGRITIVVARDTFQGVMREELRRSDPVVDFEIRDNGIGFNEENFDSFSTSDSRYKAEHGGKGIGRLLWLKAFSRVVVNSVFEVNGEHLRRTFDFAYSEAGVENNK
;
A
#
# COMPACT_ATOMS: atom_id res chain seq x y z
N MET A 1 -17.33 14.19 -10.32
CA MET A 1 -16.02 14.35 -10.98
C MET A 1 -15.37 12.97 -11.00
N LYS A 2 -15.12 12.38 -12.18
CA LYS A 2 -14.42 11.08 -12.27
C LYS A 2 -12.91 11.35 -12.26
N ILE A 3 -12.16 10.66 -11.42
CA ILE A 3 -10.71 10.80 -11.33
C ILE A 3 -10.09 9.79 -12.30
N ASP A 4 -9.28 10.28 -13.25
CA ASP A 4 -8.51 9.42 -14.15
C ASP A 4 -7.22 8.97 -13.45
N ILE A 5 -7.27 7.83 -12.76
CA ILE A 5 -6.12 7.23 -12.07
C ILE A 5 -4.97 6.94 -13.06
N ARG A 6 -5.30 6.54 -14.28
CA ARG A 6 -4.35 6.19 -15.34
C ARG A 6 -3.50 7.40 -15.71
N GLY A 7 -4.16 8.49 -16.11
CA GLY A 7 -3.50 9.74 -16.47
C GLY A 7 -2.65 10.31 -15.32
N ARG A 8 -3.04 10.12 -14.06
CA ARG A 8 -2.22 10.55 -12.92
C ARG A 8 -0.97 9.71 -12.74
N VAL A 9 -1.06 8.38 -12.83
CA VAL A 9 0.09 7.47 -12.70
C VAL A 9 1.12 7.71 -13.84
N ASP A 10 0.65 8.01 -15.05
CA ASP A 10 1.52 8.32 -16.18
C ASP A 10 2.34 9.59 -15.95
N ASN A 11 1.71 10.62 -15.37
CA ASN A 11 2.35 11.89 -15.05
C ASN A 11 3.21 11.86 -13.77
N LEU A 12 3.14 10.79 -12.98
CA LEU A 12 3.96 10.64 -11.78
C LEU A 12 5.40 10.26 -12.11
N LYS A 13 6.33 11.05 -11.56
CA LYS A 13 7.77 10.76 -11.61
C LYS A 13 8.20 10.07 -10.32
N LEU A 14 8.75 8.88 -10.45
CA LEU A 14 9.44 8.16 -9.38
C LEU A 14 10.93 8.14 -9.72
N SER A 15 11.71 9.02 -9.10
CA SER A 15 13.16 9.04 -9.34
C SER A 15 13.83 7.82 -8.70
N PRO A 16 14.99 7.36 -9.22
CA PRO A 16 15.73 6.27 -8.63
C PRO A 16 16.00 6.48 -7.14
N SER A 17 16.39 7.68 -6.71
CA SER A 17 16.60 8.01 -5.29
C SER A 17 15.38 7.83 -4.38
N HIS A 18 14.18 7.70 -4.93
CA HIS A 18 12.92 7.55 -4.18
C HIS A 18 12.22 6.22 -4.47
N HIS A 19 12.90 5.21 -5.02
CA HIS A 19 12.29 3.96 -5.46
C HIS A 19 11.57 3.17 -4.35
N LEU A 20 11.93 3.36 -3.07
CA LEU A 20 11.25 2.76 -1.91
C LEU A 20 10.10 3.60 -1.34
N ARG A 21 9.84 4.79 -1.89
CA ARG A 21 8.71 5.62 -1.47
C ARG A 21 7.36 4.90 -1.47
N PRO A 22 7.01 4.06 -2.46
CA PRO A 22 5.82 3.21 -2.42
C PRO A 22 5.68 2.41 -1.11
N VAL A 23 6.77 1.79 -0.66
CA VAL A 23 6.81 0.98 0.56
C VAL A 23 6.66 1.87 1.80
N PHE A 24 7.32 3.02 1.84
CA PHE A 24 7.16 3.97 2.93
C PHE A 24 5.72 4.48 3.06
N GLU A 25 5.04 4.74 1.95
CA GLU A 25 3.62 5.15 1.96
C GLU A 25 2.72 4.03 2.54
N ALA A 26 3.01 2.76 2.28
CA ALA A 26 2.29 1.64 2.89
C ALA A 26 2.54 1.56 4.41
N ILE A 27 3.79 1.74 4.84
CA ILE A 27 4.15 1.76 6.27
C ILE A 27 3.46 2.92 6.99
N VAL A 28 3.43 4.12 6.39
CA VAL A 28 2.72 5.28 6.97
C VAL A 28 1.22 5.01 7.08
N ASN A 29 0.61 4.35 6.09
CA ASN A 29 -0.80 3.94 6.19
C ASN A 29 -1.02 2.96 7.35
N SER A 30 -0.13 2.00 7.55
CA SER A 30 -0.18 1.08 8.69
C SER A 30 -0.03 1.81 10.04
N ILE A 31 0.83 2.83 10.14
CA ILE A 31 0.97 3.66 11.35
C ILE A 31 -0.34 4.37 11.66
N HIS A 32 -0.96 5.00 10.66
CA HIS A 32 -2.26 5.65 10.85
C HIS A 32 -3.33 4.64 11.28
N ALA A 33 -3.43 3.49 10.61
CA ALA A 33 -4.42 2.47 10.95
C ALA A 33 -4.26 1.94 12.40
N ILE A 34 -3.03 1.83 12.90
CA ILE A 34 -2.75 1.46 14.30
C ILE A 34 -3.16 2.57 15.26
N ASN A 35 -2.84 3.82 14.94
CA ASN A 35 -3.22 4.98 15.76
C ASN A 35 -4.74 5.11 15.85
N ASP A 36 -5.45 4.96 14.74
CA ASP A 36 -6.91 5.02 14.67
C ASP A 36 -7.56 3.88 15.48
N ARG A 37 -6.89 2.73 15.59
CA ARG A 37 -7.33 1.63 16.46
C ARG A 37 -7.15 1.92 17.95
N GLY A 38 -6.23 2.82 18.32
CA GLY A 38 -5.97 3.19 19.72
C GLY A 38 -5.35 2.08 20.59
N ILE A 39 -4.58 1.17 19.99
CA ILE A 39 -3.96 0.04 20.70
C ILE A 39 -2.52 0.33 21.14
N SER A 40 -2.11 -0.22 22.29
CA SER A 40 -0.74 -0.09 22.80
C SER A 40 0.26 -1.10 22.22
N ASN A 41 -0.24 -2.21 21.67
CA ASN A 41 0.56 -3.28 21.07
C ASN A 41 0.53 -3.24 19.52
N GLY A 42 0.53 -2.03 18.96
CA GLY A 42 0.64 -1.80 17.53
C GLY A 42 1.90 -2.47 16.94
N ARG A 43 1.73 -3.18 15.84
CA ARG A 43 2.80 -3.93 15.17
C ARG A 43 2.67 -3.83 13.66
N ILE A 44 3.78 -3.50 13.01
CA ILE A 44 3.93 -3.53 11.55
C ILE A 44 4.99 -4.57 11.23
N THR A 45 4.66 -5.53 10.35
CA THR A 45 5.59 -6.53 9.83
C THR A 45 5.85 -6.23 8.36
N ILE A 46 7.12 -6.12 7.99
CA ILE A 46 7.57 -5.86 6.63
C ILE A 46 8.32 -7.10 6.16
N VAL A 47 7.79 -7.77 5.14
CA VAL A 47 8.44 -8.92 4.50
C VAL A 47 8.93 -8.49 3.13
N VAL A 48 10.19 -8.79 2.81
CA VAL A 48 10.81 -8.49 1.53
C VAL A 48 11.19 -9.81 0.87
N ALA A 49 10.51 -10.17 -0.22
CA ALA A 49 10.84 -11.37 -0.97
C ALA A 49 11.90 -11.06 -2.03
N ARG A 50 12.90 -11.94 -2.15
CA ARG A 50 13.96 -11.84 -3.15
C ARG A 50 13.96 -13.07 -4.05
N ASP A 51 14.33 -12.87 -5.31
CA ASP A 51 14.49 -13.97 -6.25
C ASP A 51 15.72 -14.81 -5.88
N THR A 52 15.49 -16.02 -5.38
CA THR A 52 16.56 -16.92 -4.94
C THR A 52 17.08 -17.83 -6.06
N PHE A 53 16.60 -17.67 -7.30
CA PHE A 53 16.91 -18.59 -8.40
C PHE A 53 18.41 -18.62 -8.77
N GLN A 54 19.16 -17.53 -8.55
CA GLN A 54 20.62 -17.50 -8.79
C GLN A 54 21.47 -17.91 -7.59
N GLY A 55 20.87 -18.07 -6.40
CA GLY A 55 21.58 -18.26 -5.13
C GLY A 55 22.02 -19.69 -4.81
N VAL A 56 21.72 -20.68 -5.66
CA VAL A 56 22.07 -22.10 -5.41
C VAL A 56 23.60 -22.32 -5.47
N MET A 57 24.35 -21.41 -6.10
CA MET A 57 25.79 -21.61 -6.33
C MET A 57 26.71 -20.71 -5.48
N ARG A 58 26.17 -19.73 -4.72
CA ARG A 58 26.96 -18.78 -3.92
C ARG A 58 26.19 -18.28 -2.68
N GLU A 59 26.31 -19.02 -1.58
CA GLU A 59 25.62 -18.73 -0.31
C GLU A 59 26.00 -17.35 0.27
N GLU A 60 27.21 -16.86 -0.01
CA GLU A 60 27.73 -15.57 0.46
C GLU A 60 27.14 -14.33 -0.26
N LEU A 61 26.47 -14.50 -1.42
CA LEU A 61 25.95 -13.41 -2.26
C LEU A 61 24.43 -13.25 -2.22
N ARG A 62 23.70 -14.03 -1.41
CA ARG A 62 22.22 -13.95 -1.30
C ARG A 62 21.67 -12.55 -0.96
N ARG A 63 22.51 -11.63 -0.46
CA ARG A 63 22.12 -10.24 -0.16
C ARG A 63 21.96 -9.36 -1.40
N SER A 64 22.50 -9.76 -2.56
CA SER A 64 22.38 -9.01 -3.82
C SER A 64 21.24 -9.49 -4.72
N ASP A 65 20.53 -10.55 -4.34
CA ASP A 65 19.41 -11.08 -5.12
C ASP A 65 18.32 -10.01 -5.32
N PRO A 66 17.75 -9.85 -6.54
CA PRO A 66 16.73 -8.85 -6.82
C PRO A 66 15.52 -8.99 -5.89
N VAL A 67 15.00 -7.86 -5.41
CA VAL A 67 13.73 -7.84 -4.68
C VAL A 67 12.60 -8.01 -5.69
N VAL A 68 11.68 -8.93 -5.41
CA VAL A 68 10.54 -9.24 -6.30
C VAL A 68 9.20 -8.90 -5.69
N ASP A 69 9.09 -8.82 -4.37
CA ASP A 69 7.83 -8.53 -3.68
C ASP A 69 8.04 -7.87 -2.32
N PHE A 70 7.04 -7.09 -1.89
CA PHE A 70 6.94 -6.53 -0.56
C PHE A 70 5.56 -6.85 0.03
N GLU A 71 5.55 -7.37 1.24
CA GLU A 71 4.32 -7.57 2.00
C GLU A 71 4.38 -6.76 3.30
N ILE A 72 3.39 -5.89 3.50
CA ILE A 72 3.24 -5.03 4.67
C ILE A 72 1.99 -5.47 5.42
N ARG A 73 2.16 -5.90 6.66
CA ARG A 73 1.07 -6.34 7.55
C ARG A 73 1.04 -5.47 8.78
N ASP A 74 -0.14 -5.02 9.17
CA ASP A 74 -0.38 -4.36 10.45
C ASP A 74 -1.56 -4.97 11.20
N ASN A 75 -1.66 -4.64 12.47
CA ASN A 75 -2.81 -4.94 13.32
C ASN A 75 -3.63 -3.68 13.62
N GLY A 76 -3.73 -2.75 12.68
CA GLY A 76 -4.54 -1.56 12.79
C GLY A 76 -6.05 -1.82 12.68
N ILE A 77 -6.81 -0.74 12.53
CA ILE A 77 -8.29 -0.75 12.47
C ILE A 77 -8.84 -1.40 11.19
N GLY A 78 -7.98 -1.58 10.18
CA GLY A 78 -8.32 -2.19 8.90
C GLY A 78 -9.08 -1.26 7.95
N PHE A 79 -9.55 -1.83 6.84
CA PHE A 79 -10.33 -1.12 5.81
C PHE A 79 -11.82 -1.14 6.14
N ASN A 80 -12.22 -0.45 7.20
CA ASN A 80 -13.63 -0.07 7.42
C ASN A 80 -14.11 0.91 6.32
N GLU A 81 -15.38 1.31 6.35
CA GLU A 81 -15.94 2.24 5.34
C GLU A 81 -15.12 3.53 5.22
N GLU A 82 -14.80 4.19 6.33
CA GLU A 82 -14.05 5.46 6.34
C GLU A 82 -12.64 5.30 5.73
N ASN A 83 -11.91 4.27 6.12
CA ASN A 83 -10.56 4.02 5.61
C ASN A 83 -10.57 3.61 4.13
N PHE A 84 -11.59 2.86 3.70
CA PHE A 84 -11.75 2.49 2.31
C PHE A 84 -12.17 3.67 1.42
N ASP A 85 -13.03 4.56 1.92
CA ASP A 85 -13.37 5.80 1.25
C ASP A 85 -12.15 6.74 1.16
N SER A 86 -11.38 6.86 2.25
CA SER A 86 -10.10 7.60 2.29
C SER A 86 -9.04 7.01 1.37
N PHE A 87 -9.09 5.70 1.12
CA PHE A 87 -8.24 5.02 0.15
C PHE A 87 -8.66 5.34 -1.29
N SER A 88 -9.96 5.26 -1.56
CA SER A 88 -10.56 5.43 -2.89
C SER A 88 -10.61 6.90 -3.33
N THR A 89 -10.53 7.82 -2.39
CA THR A 89 -10.51 9.26 -2.67
C THR A 89 -9.09 9.75 -2.98
N SER A 90 -8.82 9.99 -4.27
CA SER A 90 -7.62 10.71 -4.70
C SER A 90 -7.79 12.22 -4.44
N ASP A 91 -6.72 12.90 -3.99
CA ASP A 91 -6.68 14.33 -3.63
C ASP A 91 -7.60 14.78 -2.48
N SER A 92 -7.56 14.12 -1.32
CA SER A 92 -8.07 14.78 -0.13
C SER A 92 -7.19 15.99 0.20
N ARG A 93 -7.75 17.20 0.09
CA ARG A 93 -7.13 18.44 0.60
C ARG A 93 -6.72 18.32 2.08
N TYR A 94 -7.29 17.34 2.78
CA TYR A 94 -7.02 16.98 4.16
C TYR A 94 -5.54 16.64 4.44
N LYS A 95 -4.79 16.08 3.48
CA LYS A 95 -3.35 15.77 3.67
C LYS A 95 -2.40 16.89 3.24
N ALA A 96 -2.90 17.98 2.64
CA ALA A 96 -2.07 19.08 2.16
C ALA A 96 -1.40 19.86 3.30
N GLU A 97 -2.07 20.01 4.45
CA GLU A 97 -1.51 20.66 5.65
C GLU A 97 -0.35 19.86 6.28
N HIS A 98 -0.24 18.57 5.96
CA HIS A 98 0.83 17.68 6.44
C HIS A 98 1.76 17.23 5.30
N GLY A 99 1.81 17.97 4.17
CA GLY A 99 2.74 17.74 3.07
C GLY A 99 2.40 16.57 2.13
N GLY A 100 1.27 15.90 2.32
CA GLY A 100 0.81 14.79 1.49
C GLY A 100 0.01 15.25 0.28
N LYS A 101 0.58 15.15 -0.93
CA LYS A 101 -0.04 15.60 -2.19
C LYS A 101 -1.15 14.69 -2.75
N GLY A 102 -1.71 13.75 -1.98
CA GLY A 102 -2.73 12.82 -2.48
C GLY A 102 -2.27 11.81 -3.56
N ILE A 103 -0.96 11.76 -3.83
CA ILE A 103 -0.32 10.92 -4.86
C ILE A 103 0.35 9.65 -4.31
N GLY A 104 0.35 9.45 -2.98
CA GLY A 104 1.19 8.44 -2.32
C GLY A 104 0.94 7.01 -2.83
N ARG A 105 -0.32 6.58 -2.80
CA ARG A 105 -0.71 5.22 -3.20
C ARG A 105 -0.63 5.00 -4.71
N LEU A 106 -0.75 6.05 -5.52
CA LEU A 106 -0.52 5.99 -6.96
C LEU A 106 0.94 5.59 -7.29
N LEU A 107 1.89 5.84 -6.40
CA LEU A 107 3.26 5.35 -6.55
C LEU A 107 3.34 3.84 -6.50
N TRP A 108 2.38 3.15 -5.86
CA TRP A 108 2.31 1.70 -5.87
C TRP A 108 2.07 1.17 -7.29
N LEU A 109 1.14 1.78 -8.03
CA LEU A 109 0.86 1.44 -9.43
C LEU A 109 2.01 1.82 -10.37
N LYS A 110 2.89 2.75 -9.96
CA LYS A 110 4.09 3.10 -10.73
C LYS A 110 5.23 2.11 -10.51
N ALA A 111 5.33 1.53 -9.31
CA ALA A 111 6.46 0.71 -8.90
C ALA A 111 6.19 -0.80 -9.01
N PHE A 112 4.94 -1.22 -8.89
CA PHE A 112 4.54 -2.63 -8.85
C PHE A 112 3.54 -2.93 -9.97
N SER A 113 3.69 -4.10 -10.59
CA SER A 113 2.78 -4.59 -11.61
C SER A 113 1.43 -5.06 -11.03
N ARG A 114 1.40 -5.36 -9.73
CA ARG A 114 0.21 -5.81 -9.01
C ARG A 114 0.25 -5.30 -7.57
N VAL A 115 -0.89 -4.85 -7.07
CA VAL A 115 -1.08 -4.48 -5.66
C VAL A 115 -2.36 -5.15 -5.16
N VAL A 116 -2.25 -5.93 -4.08
CA VAL A 116 -3.38 -6.63 -3.48
C VAL A 116 -3.53 -6.17 -2.05
N VAL A 117 -4.76 -5.83 -1.67
CA VAL A 117 -5.11 -5.47 -0.29
C VAL A 117 -6.01 -6.55 0.28
N ASN A 118 -5.64 -7.06 1.46
CA ASN A 118 -6.47 -7.94 2.28
C ASN A 118 -6.53 -7.36 3.68
N SER A 119 -7.74 -7.11 4.18
CA SER A 119 -7.93 -6.49 5.49
C SER A 119 -9.10 -7.09 6.23
N VAL A 120 -8.93 -7.24 7.54
CA VAL A 120 -10.00 -7.58 8.47
C VAL A 120 -10.26 -6.37 9.34
N PHE A 121 -11.52 -6.00 9.49
CA PHE A 121 -11.98 -4.86 10.27
C PHE A 121 -13.23 -5.25 11.05
N GLU A 122 -13.59 -4.47 12.07
CA GLU A 122 -14.73 -4.74 12.94
C GLU A 122 -15.87 -3.77 12.66
N VAL A 123 -17.10 -4.28 12.58
CA VAL A 123 -18.33 -3.50 12.48
C VAL A 123 -19.32 -4.08 13.47
N ASN A 124 -19.78 -3.28 14.43
CA ASN A 124 -20.76 -3.68 15.45
C ASN A 124 -20.40 -4.99 16.19
N GLY A 125 -19.10 -5.23 16.44
CA GLY A 125 -18.61 -6.44 17.10
C GLY A 125 -18.38 -7.65 16.19
N GLU A 126 -18.70 -7.55 14.89
CA GLU A 126 -18.44 -8.60 13.91
C GLU A 126 -17.18 -8.30 13.08
N HIS A 127 -16.37 -9.32 12.83
CA HIS A 127 -15.21 -9.20 11.96
C HIS A 127 -15.60 -9.43 10.50
N LEU A 128 -15.42 -8.40 9.70
CA LEU A 128 -15.59 -8.43 8.25
C LEU A 128 -14.23 -8.45 7.56
N ARG A 129 -14.19 -9.00 6.35
CA ARG A 129 -13.00 -9.03 5.50
C ARG A 129 -13.29 -8.25 4.23
N ARG A 130 -12.34 -7.41 3.84
CA ARG A 130 -12.33 -6.72 2.55
C ARG A 130 -11.07 -7.11 1.78
N THR A 131 -11.24 -7.56 0.54
CA THR A 131 -10.13 -7.87 -0.36
C THR A 131 -10.36 -7.21 -1.71
N PHE A 132 -9.35 -6.52 -2.23
CA PHE A 132 -9.41 -5.89 -3.55
C PHE A 132 -8.02 -5.79 -4.19
N ASP A 133 -7.99 -5.76 -5.52
CA ASP A 133 -6.80 -5.40 -6.28
C ASP A 133 -6.78 -3.88 -6.47
N PHE A 134 -5.67 -3.23 -6.13
CA PHE A 134 -5.45 -1.84 -6.52
C PHE A 134 -4.76 -1.85 -7.88
N ALA A 135 -5.51 -1.47 -8.91
CA ALA A 135 -5.17 -1.71 -10.31
C ALA A 135 -5.00 -0.40 -11.08
N TYR A 136 -4.24 -0.48 -12.17
CA TYR A 136 -4.08 0.61 -13.12
C TYR A 136 -5.28 0.63 -14.07
N SER A 137 -6.42 1.13 -13.57
CA SER A 137 -7.68 1.30 -14.29
C SER A 137 -8.34 2.62 -13.91
N GLU A 138 -9.40 3.03 -14.61
CA GLU A 138 -10.09 4.31 -14.31
C GLU A 138 -10.61 4.37 -12.87
N ALA A 139 -11.07 3.24 -12.31
CA ALA A 139 -11.60 3.16 -10.95
C ALA A 139 -10.52 2.96 -9.88
N GLY A 140 -9.33 2.45 -10.25
CA GLY A 140 -8.25 2.12 -9.32
C GLY A 140 -8.48 0.89 -8.45
N VAL A 141 -9.73 0.52 -8.15
CA VAL A 141 -10.09 -0.65 -7.34
C VAL A 141 -10.82 -1.68 -8.20
N GLU A 142 -10.33 -2.92 -8.19
CA GLU A 142 -10.91 -4.06 -8.89
C GLU A 142 -11.13 -5.23 -7.94
N ASN A 143 -12.04 -6.15 -8.31
CA ASN A 143 -12.32 -7.39 -7.56
C ASN A 143 -12.70 -7.18 -6.08
N ASN A 144 -13.29 -6.03 -5.73
CA ASN A 144 -13.69 -5.70 -4.36
C ASN A 144 -14.75 -6.68 -3.84
N LYS A 145 -14.43 -7.39 -2.74
CA LYS A 145 -15.26 -8.38 -2.07
C LYS A 145 -15.17 -8.23 -0.57
#